data_AF-A0A558ASU3-F1
#
_entry.id   AF-A0A558ASU3-F1
#
_cell.length_a   1.000
_cell.length_b   1.000
_cell.length_c   1.000
_cell.angle_alpha   90.00
_cell.angle_beta   90.00
_cell.angle_gamma   90.00
#
_symmetry.space_group_name_H-M   'P 1'
#
loop_
_entity.id
_entity.type
_entity.pdbx_description
1 polymer ?
#
loop_
_entity_poly.entity_id
_entity_poly.type
_entity_poly.pdbx_seq_one_letter_code
_entity_poly.pdbx_strand_id
1 'polypeptide(L)'
;MKQKTLSGVAMMLGLMLMITAFFPLQASAASPSLQNMIEIRDPDGNYDANEAQAMINRLNRVDERILAHTNRAGVRIILMDQPLTELPEFEYLSGVTPRGWENTGRTWDDVPGAGGYTTAARIGYSNPGNGHSTINLELHEYGHAVDSYAAGFTVSGSQEFQNIMAQEKDNLFHDHEVAAYFNTPGEYFAETFAMYYLGGSASARLAERAPMTYQFMESFHNRLVTIQGTTGNTAEFSWDPLEGAAYYEVYRNDQLIDTTQDGYYQDSGLETSTTYDYYVRAMDQNDTPLLTTYFRTATTTNVSDAPVVDTAALEQIISEVEQVSAESRTPELQSALENAYALLEDGNAGQDQIDEAATALTTALENNNEVKVAEEESTEEASTETSTEEPTAEETQEASTEEPALEESTEEPSLEETTEEPTAEPSTEEAMTEESSTVEEATEEESTEEVVTEEEPTEEETTEAEIDTAQESEQATAESSNTLLIIGAVVLLILAVISAVVLFFRRK
;
A
#
# COMPACT_ATOMS: atom_id res chain seq x y z
N MET A 1 26.34 -68.67 2.04
CA MET A 1 25.03 -68.09 2.42
C MET A 1 25.18 -67.52 3.83
N LYS A 2 24.83 -66.24 4.09
CA LYS A 2 23.47 -65.75 4.46
C LYS A 2 22.90 -66.53 5.66
N GLN A 3 22.49 -65.92 6.78
CA GLN A 3 22.19 -64.50 7.07
C GLN A 3 22.91 -64.00 8.35
N LYS A 4 23.13 -62.68 8.47
CA LYS A 4 23.21 -62.00 9.77
C LYS A 4 21.78 -61.58 10.16
N THR A 5 21.38 -61.76 11.40
CA THR A 5 20.08 -61.30 11.91
C THR A 5 20.12 -59.81 12.25
N LEU A 6 19.04 -59.09 11.93
CA LEU A 6 18.90 -57.68 12.30
C LEU A 6 18.63 -57.57 13.81
N SER A 7 19.57 -56.96 14.53
CA SER A 7 19.32 -56.27 15.79
C SER A 7 19.94 -54.89 15.65
N GLY A 8 19.12 -53.83 15.69
CA GLY A 8 19.59 -52.45 15.46
C GLY A 8 18.61 -51.45 14.85
N VAL A 9 17.42 -51.86 14.37
CA VAL A 9 16.44 -50.92 13.76
C VAL A 9 15.22 -50.64 14.65
N ALA A 10 14.98 -51.47 15.68
CA ALA A 10 13.85 -51.33 16.60
C ALA A 10 13.99 -50.19 17.65
N MET A 11 15.02 -49.34 17.54
CA MET A 11 15.30 -48.25 18.49
C MET A 11 15.49 -46.89 17.78
N MET A 12 14.91 -46.71 16.59
CA MET A 12 14.94 -45.43 15.86
C MET A 12 13.59 -45.10 15.18
N LEU A 13 12.49 -45.67 15.69
CA LEU A 13 11.11 -45.45 15.23
C LEU A 13 10.13 -45.18 16.39
N GLY A 14 10.66 -44.77 17.55
CA GLY A 14 9.89 -44.51 18.78
C GLY A 14 10.04 -43.10 19.36
N LEU A 15 10.68 -42.18 18.62
CA LEU A 15 10.89 -40.79 19.05
C LEU A 15 10.71 -39.77 17.90
N MET A 16 9.74 -40.01 17.02
CA MET A 16 9.09 -38.91 16.31
C MET A 16 7.79 -38.58 17.05
N LEU A 17 7.97 -38.17 18.30
CA LEU A 17 6.90 -37.57 19.10
C LEU A 17 6.44 -36.31 18.37
N MET A 18 5.13 -36.10 18.31
CA MET A 18 4.53 -34.90 17.73
C MET A 18 4.86 -33.70 18.63
N ILE A 19 6.06 -33.13 18.47
CA ILE A 19 6.33 -31.74 18.84
C ILE A 19 5.72 -30.89 17.72
N THR A 20 4.38 -30.86 17.68
CA THR A 20 3.69 -29.67 17.24
C THR A 20 4.07 -28.60 18.25
N ALA A 21 5.10 -27.83 17.93
CA ALA A 21 5.43 -26.64 18.71
C ALA A 21 4.18 -25.75 18.69
N PHE A 22 3.58 -25.58 19.86
CA PHE A 22 2.62 -24.51 20.09
C PHE A 22 3.41 -23.21 20.08
N PHE A 23 3.77 -22.76 18.88
CA PHE A 23 3.92 -21.34 18.64
C PHE A 23 2.55 -20.71 18.97
N PRO A 24 2.49 -19.66 19.82
CA PRO A 24 1.26 -18.91 19.95
C PRO A 24 0.88 -18.39 18.56
N LEU A 25 -0.42 -18.38 18.26
CA LEU A 25 -0.89 -17.83 17.00
C LEU A 25 -0.72 -16.31 17.07
N GLN A 26 0.43 -15.82 16.61
CA GLN A 26 0.71 -14.39 16.54
C GLN A 26 -0.27 -13.74 15.58
N ALA A 27 -1.07 -12.80 16.08
CA ALA A 27 -2.12 -12.18 15.30
C ALA A 27 -1.53 -11.36 14.14
N SER A 28 -2.16 -11.43 12.97
CA SER A 28 -1.63 -10.89 11.71
C SER A 28 -2.75 -10.38 10.80
N ALA A 29 -2.40 -9.45 9.91
CA ALA A 29 -3.31 -8.91 8.90
C ALA A 29 -3.19 -9.64 7.56
N ALA A 30 -4.28 -9.65 6.79
CA ALA A 30 -4.30 -10.17 5.42
C ALA A 30 -3.80 -9.12 4.41
N SER A 31 -4.13 -7.86 4.65
CA SER A 31 -3.55 -6.70 3.96
C SER A 31 -2.07 -6.54 4.32
N PRO A 32 -1.14 -6.49 3.33
CA PRO A 32 0.26 -6.15 3.57
C PRO A 32 0.42 -4.73 4.13
N SER A 33 -0.38 -3.77 3.64
CA SER A 33 -0.33 -2.38 4.10
C SER A 33 -0.70 -2.27 5.58
N LEU A 34 -1.78 -2.94 6.00
CA LEU A 34 -2.19 -2.98 7.40
C LEU A 34 -1.22 -3.79 8.28
N GLN A 35 -0.61 -4.85 7.74
CA GLN A 35 0.41 -5.62 8.46
C GLN A 35 1.67 -4.78 8.76
N ASN A 36 2.01 -3.82 7.92
CA ASN A 36 3.12 -2.89 8.16
C ASN A 36 2.77 -1.80 9.20
N MET A 37 1.49 -1.45 9.34
CA MET A 37 1.04 -0.44 10.32
C MET A 37 0.82 -1.01 11.73
N ILE A 38 0.44 -2.28 11.88
CA ILE A 38 0.06 -2.86 13.18
C ILE A 38 1.28 -3.21 14.04
N GLU A 39 1.25 -2.73 15.28
CA GLU A 39 2.11 -3.16 16.39
C GLU A 39 1.23 -3.73 17.52
N ILE A 40 1.62 -4.86 18.14
CA ILE A 40 0.95 -5.38 19.35
C ILE A 40 1.87 -5.13 20.55
N ARG A 41 1.36 -4.46 21.58
CA ARG A 41 2.11 -4.11 22.80
C ARG A 41 1.45 -4.72 24.04
N ASP A 42 2.18 -5.66 24.63
CA ASP A 42 1.81 -6.35 25.85
C ASP A 42 3.11 -6.53 26.68
N PRO A 43 3.23 -5.87 27.85
CA PRO A 43 4.42 -5.94 28.68
C PRO A 43 4.53 -7.24 29.49
N ASP A 44 3.41 -7.93 29.75
CA ASP A 44 3.34 -9.13 30.59
C ASP A 44 3.30 -10.44 29.78
N GLY A 45 2.96 -10.38 28.49
CA GLY A 45 2.95 -11.51 27.55
C GLY A 45 1.72 -12.42 27.65
N ASN A 46 0.58 -11.90 28.09
CA ASN A 46 -0.68 -12.64 28.32
C ASN A 46 -1.93 -12.04 27.65
N TYR A 47 -1.80 -11.14 26.66
CA TYR A 47 -2.93 -10.53 25.95
C TYR A 47 -3.89 -11.55 25.32
N ASP A 48 -5.17 -11.19 25.14
CA ASP A 48 -6.11 -12.02 24.39
C ASP A 48 -5.82 -11.95 22.88
N ALA A 49 -5.02 -12.91 22.41
CA ALA A 49 -4.66 -13.05 21.00
C ALA A 49 -5.87 -13.30 20.07
N ASN A 50 -7.00 -13.81 20.59
CA ASN A 50 -8.20 -13.99 19.77
C ASN A 50 -8.91 -12.64 19.54
N GLU A 51 -9.04 -11.82 20.58
CA GLU A 51 -9.65 -10.50 20.44
C GLU A 51 -8.73 -9.53 19.68
N ALA A 52 -7.41 -9.58 19.89
CA ALA A 52 -6.46 -8.85 19.06
C ALA A 52 -6.61 -9.24 17.58
N GLN A 53 -6.68 -10.54 17.25
CA GLN A 53 -6.99 -10.97 15.88
C GLN A 53 -8.37 -10.50 15.41
N ALA A 54 -9.37 -10.41 16.30
CA ALA A 54 -10.70 -9.89 15.95
C ALA A 54 -10.66 -8.37 15.62
N MET A 55 -9.89 -7.56 16.36
CA MET A 55 -9.61 -6.16 16.04
C MET A 55 -8.94 -6.04 14.67
N ILE A 56 -7.89 -6.83 14.43
CA ILE A 56 -7.20 -6.87 13.14
C ILE A 56 -8.16 -7.29 12.02
N ASN A 57 -9.05 -8.25 12.25
CA ASN A 57 -10.07 -8.68 11.29
C ASN A 57 -11.17 -7.64 11.03
N ARG A 58 -11.38 -6.66 11.94
CA ARG A 58 -12.26 -5.52 11.73
C ARG A 58 -11.55 -4.41 10.95
N LEU A 59 -10.28 -4.13 11.26
CA LEU A 59 -9.41 -3.22 10.49
C LEU A 59 -9.16 -3.69 9.04
N ASN A 60 -9.01 -5.00 8.80
CA ASN A 60 -8.86 -5.58 7.44
C ASN A 60 -10.12 -5.44 6.55
N ARG A 61 -11.20 -4.82 7.03
CA ARG A 61 -12.39 -4.48 6.23
C ARG A 61 -12.25 -3.13 5.52
N VAL A 62 -11.34 -2.28 6.00
CA VAL A 62 -11.02 -1.02 5.33
C VAL A 62 -10.39 -1.34 3.97
N ASP A 63 -10.73 -0.53 2.97
CA ASP A 63 -10.25 -0.73 1.61
C ASP A 63 -8.71 -0.66 1.51
N GLU A 64 -8.11 -1.56 0.72
CA GLU A 64 -6.64 -1.67 0.60
C GLU A 64 -6.01 -0.37 0.09
N ARG A 65 -6.70 0.43 -0.72
CA ARG A 65 -6.17 1.72 -1.18
C ARG A 65 -6.07 2.73 -0.04
N ILE A 66 -7.03 2.73 0.90
CA ILE A 66 -6.96 3.55 2.10
C ILE A 66 -5.82 3.07 3.01
N LEU A 67 -5.75 1.74 3.26
CA LEU A 67 -4.69 1.11 4.06
C LEU A 67 -3.29 1.41 3.49
N ALA A 68 -3.12 1.31 2.17
CA ALA A 68 -1.87 1.63 1.47
C ALA A 68 -1.53 3.13 1.54
N HIS A 69 -2.53 4.01 1.50
CA HIS A 69 -2.32 5.46 1.64
C HIS A 69 -1.88 5.86 3.05
N THR A 70 -2.50 5.33 4.10
CA THR A 70 -2.06 5.59 5.49
C THR A 70 -0.71 4.93 5.80
N ASN A 71 -0.46 3.73 5.26
CA ASN A 71 0.83 3.03 5.39
C ASN A 71 1.96 3.83 4.71
N ARG A 72 1.73 4.35 3.49
CA ARG A 72 2.70 5.25 2.82
C ARG A 72 2.90 6.56 3.59
N ALA A 73 1.86 7.07 4.24
CA ALA A 73 1.97 8.22 5.14
C ALA A 73 2.64 7.88 6.50
N GLY A 74 3.01 6.62 6.74
CA GLY A 74 3.74 6.17 7.94
C GLY A 74 2.90 6.02 9.21
N VAL A 75 1.57 5.94 9.08
CA VAL A 75 0.65 5.71 10.21
C VAL A 75 0.97 4.38 10.91
N ARG A 76 0.92 4.37 12.24
CA ARG A 76 1.06 3.16 13.07
C ARG A 76 -0.21 2.91 13.87
N ILE A 77 -0.57 1.64 14.09
CA ILE A 77 -1.74 1.21 14.86
C ILE A 77 -1.27 0.28 15.98
N ILE A 78 -1.25 0.78 17.21
CA ILE A 78 -0.87 0.03 18.41
C ILE A 78 -2.12 -0.65 18.98
N LEU A 79 -2.12 -1.99 19.02
CA LEU A 79 -3.07 -2.77 19.80
C LEU A 79 -2.43 -3.13 21.14
N MET A 80 -2.97 -2.59 22.24
CA MET A 80 -2.32 -2.65 23.56
C MET A 80 -3.12 -3.43 24.61
N ASP A 81 -2.43 -4.12 25.51
CA ASP A 81 -3.02 -4.63 26.78
C ASP A 81 -2.41 -3.94 28.02
N GLN A 82 -2.38 -2.62 27.95
CA GLN A 82 -1.94 -1.72 29.02
C GLN A 82 -2.74 -0.41 28.96
N PRO A 83 -2.69 0.48 29.97
CA PRO A 83 -3.21 1.84 29.87
C PRO A 83 -2.53 2.62 28.74
N LEU A 84 -3.28 3.53 28.10
CA LEU A 84 -2.77 4.39 27.02
C LEU A 84 -1.52 5.15 27.45
N THR A 85 -1.55 5.73 28.65
CA THR A 85 -0.49 6.57 29.22
C THR A 85 0.74 5.81 29.70
N GLU A 86 0.73 4.46 29.66
CA GLU A 86 1.94 3.65 29.85
C GLU A 86 2.68 3.39 28.52
N LEU A 87 2.16 3.86 27.38
CA LEU A 87 2.90 3.89 26.11
C LEU A 87 3.83 5.12 26.08
N PRO A 88 5.12 4.99 25.69
CA PRO A 88 6.05 6.12 25.62
C PRO A 88 5.57 7.29 24.73
N GLU A 89 4.83 6.99 23.65
CA GLU A 89 4.24 8.01 22.78
C GLU A 89 3.12 8.83 23.44
N PHE A 90 2.55 8.37 24.56
CA PHE A 90 1.38 8.98 25.23
C PHE A 90 1.61 9.28 26.73
N GLU A 91 2.81 9.00 27.27
CA GLU A 91 3.18 9.26 28.68
C GLU A 91 2.88 10.71 29.11
N TYR A 92 3.04 11.67 28.18
CA TYR A 92 2.78 13.10 28.40
C TYR A 92 1.30 13.44 28.73
N LEU A 93 0.38 12.50 28.54
CA LEU A 93 -1.05 12.63 28.88
C LEU A 93 -1.38 12.10 30.29
N SER A 94 -0.46 11.45 31.01
CA SER A 94 -0.76 10.88 32.32
C SER A 94 -1.19 11.95 33.34
N GLY A 95 -2.31 11.70 34.02
CA GLY A 95 -2.94 12.65 34.93
C GLY A 95 -3.64 13.84 34.27
N VAL A 96 -3.64 13.95 32.94
CA VAL A 96 -4.32 15.03 32.19
C VAL A 96 -5.77 14.62 31.93
N THR A 97 -6.72 15.54 32.13
CA THR A 97 -8.14 15.30 31.79
C THR A 97 -8.42 15.62 30.32
N PRO A 98 -9.10 14.72 29.57
CA PRO A 98 -9.55 15.00 28.20
C PRO A 98 -10.52 16.20 28.12
N ARG A 99 -10.62 16.83 26.94
CA ARG A 99 -11.59 17.90 26.69
C ARG A 99 -13.03 17.36 26.84
N GLY A 100 -13.88 18.08 27.57
CA GLY A 100 -15.25 17.67 27.88
C GLY A 100 -15.37 16.68 29.04
N TRP A 101 -14.25 16.22 29.62
CA TRP A 101 -14.22 15.29 30.76
C TRP A 101 -13.96 15.99 32.10
N GLU A 102 -13.90 17.31 32.14
CA GLU A 102 -13.39 18.14 33.27
C GLU A 102 -14.15 17.94 34.60
N ASN A 103 -15.37 17.38 34.55
CA ASN A 103 -16.23 17.11 35.71
C ASN A 103 -16.42 15.61 36.00
N THR A 104 -15.77 14.71 35.26
CA THR A 104 -15.91 13.25 35.40
C THR A 104 -15.05 12.66 36.52
N GLY A 105 -13.97 13.34 36.90
CA GLY A 105 -12.92 12.81 37.78
C GLY A 105 -11.98 11.80 37.13
N ARG A 106 -12.06 11.62 35.80
CA ARG A 106 -11.20 10.75 34.99
C ARG A 106 -10.08 11.51 34.27
N THR A 107 -9.09 10.77 33.79
CA THR A 107 -7.94 11.28 33.02
C THR A 107 -7.70 10.43 31.77
N TRP A 108 -6.72 10.80 30.93
CA TRP A 108 -6.30 9.97 29.78
C TRP A 108 -5.83 8.56 30.18
N ASP A 109 -5.46 8.35 31.44
CA ASP A 109 -5.16 7.03 32.00
C ASP A 109 -6.40 6.09 32.01
N ASP A 110 -7.62 6.65 31.99
CA ASP A 110 -8.90 5.91 31.87
C ASP A 110 -9.35 5.71 30.40
N VAL A 111 -8.67 6.33 29.42
CA VAL A 111 -9.11 6.34 28.02
C VAL A 111 -8.51 5.13 27.26
N PRO A 112 -9.32 4.33 26.54
CA PRO A 112 -8.84 3.08 25.95
C PRO A 112 -8.18 3.22 24.56
N GLY A 113 -8.17 4.42 23.97
CA GLY A 113 -7.60 4.66 22.63
C GLY A 113 -7.23 6.12 22.39
N ALA A 114 -6.55 6.35 21.27
CA ALA A 114 -6.29 7.69 20.74
C ALA A 114 -5.93 7.62 19.25
N GLY A 115 -6.60 8.41 18.43
CA GLY A 115 -6.33 8.54 16.99
C GLY A 115 -5.23 9.54 16.65
N GLY A 116 -4.61 9.33 15.47
CA GLY A 116 -3.54 10.18 14.96
C GLY A 116 -2.46 9.37 14.23
N TYR A 117 -1.32 10.01 13.95
CA TYR A 117 -0.21 9.38 13.21
C TYR A 117 0.29 8.10 13.90
N THR A 118 0.33 8.11 15.23
CA THR A 118 0.30 6.89 16.03
C THR A 118 -1.11 6.75 16.59
N THR A 119 -1.86 5.80 16.05
CA THR A 119 -3.16 5.37 16.54
C THR A 119 -2.96 4.30 17.62
N ALA A 120 -3.75 4.32 18.69
CA ALA A 120 -3.74 3.30 19.72
C ALA A 120 -5.16 2.84 20.09
N ALA A 121 -5.34 1.54 20.33
CA ALA A 121 -6.61 0.96 20.79
C ALA A 121 -6.37 -0.22 21.73
N ARG A 122 -7.10 -0.28 22.85
CA ARG A 122 -6.93 -1.32 23.87
C ARG A 122 -7.66 -2.61 23.53
N ILE A 123 -6.97 -3.74 23.66
CA ILE A 123 -7.49 -5.08 23.39
C ILE A 123 -8.64 -5.40 24.35
N GLY A 124 -9.78 -5.84 23.82
CA GLY A 124 -11.01 -6.06 24.58
C GLY A 124 -11.92 -4.84 24.79
N TYR A 125 -11.50 -3.64 24.34
CA TYR A 125 -12.26 -2.39 24.48
C TYR A 125 -12.92 -1.97 23.16
N SER A 126 -13.22 -2.91 22.28
CA SER A 126 -13.68 -2.64 20.91
C SER A 126 -15.18 -2.33 20.76
N ASN A 127 -16.00 -2.51 21.79
CA ASN A 127 -17.45 -2.30 21.74
C ASN A 127 -17.86 -1.14 22.67
N PRO A 128 -18.90 -0.35 22.34
CA PRO A 128 -19.35 0.80 23.12
C PRO A 128 -19.49 0.51 24.62
N GLY A 129 -18.99 1.42 25.45
CA GLY A 129 -18.84 1.21 26.89
C GLY A 129 -17.37 1.25 27.29
N ASN A 130 -17.02 0.60 28.42
CA ASN A 130 -15.65 0.40 28.92
C ASN A 130 -14.69 1.62 29.03
N GLY A 131 -15.14 2.85 28.71
CA GLY A 131 -14.32 4.06 28.66
C GLY A 131 -14.68 5.01 27.51
N HIS A 132 -15.33 4.53 26.45
CA HIS A 132 -15.69 5.30 25.26
C HIS A 132 -17.17 5.11 24.87
N SER A 133 -17.64 5.86 23.87
CA SER A 133 -19.02 5.81 23.36
C SER A 133 -19.11 5.53 21.85
N THR A 134 -17.97 5.26 21.21
CA THR A 134 -17.84 5.09 19.75
C THR A 134 -18.22 3.67 19.32
N ILE A 135 -18.83 3.52 18.14
CA ILE A 135 -19.45 2.28 17.66
C ILE A 135 -18.47 1.09 17.55
N ASN A 136 -17.21 1.38 17.26
CA ASN A 136 -16.08 0.46 17.41
C ASN A 136 -14.80 1.27 17.65
N LEU A 137 -14.03 0.91 18.68
CA LEU A 137 -12.85 1.69 19.09
C LEU A 137 -11.79 1.75 17.98
N GLU A 138 -11.22 0.61 17.59
CA GLU A 138 -10.08 0.61 16.65
C GLU A 138 -10.40 1.17 15.26
N LEU A 139 -11.63 1.01 14.75
CA LEU A 139 -12.05 1.67 13.50
C LEU A 139 -12.27 3.18 13.67
N HIS A 140 -12.71 3.66 14.84
CA HIS A 140 -12.86 5.09 15.12
C HIS A 140 -11.49 5.78 15.24
N GLU A 141 -10.60 5.24 16.08
CA GLU A 141 -9.27 5.83 16.30
C GLU A 141 -8.44 5.83 14.99
N TYR A 142 -8.53 4.75 14.19
CA TYR A 142 -7.93 4.70 12.85
C TYR A 142 -8.65 5.63 11.85
N GLY A 143 -9.96 5.86 12.01
CA GLY A 143 -10.73 6.84 11.25
C GLY A 143 -10.15 8.26 11.33
N HIS A 144 -9.65 8.70 12.49
CA HIS A 144 -8.93 9.98 12.61
C HIS A 144 -7.60 10.00 11.83
N ALA A 145 -6.91 8.87 11.73
CA ALA A 145 -5.68 8.75 10.93
C ALA A 145 -5.99 8.75 9.42
N VAL A 146 -7.10 8.13 9.01
CA VAL A 146 -7.61 8.20 7.63
C VAL A 146 -8.00 9.63 7.27
N ASP A 147 -8.76 10.31 8.15
CA ASP A 147 -9.15 11.72 7.99
C ASP A 147 -7.93 12.62 7.75
N SER A 148 -6.90 12.47 8.56
CA SER A 148 -5.73 13.36 8.58
C SER A 148 -4.69 13.05 7.51
N TYR A 149 -4.47 11.76 7.17
CA TYR A 149 -3.27 11.34 6.42
C TYR A 149 -3.55 10.58 5.13
N ALA A 150 -4.70 9.90 4.97
CA ALA A 150 -4.98 9.17 3.72
C ALA A 150 -5.10 10.12 2.52
N ALA A 151 -5.65 11.32 2.74
CA ALA A 151 -5.86 12.33 1.71
C ALA A 151 -4.72 13.36 1.58
N GLY A 152 -3.68 13.34 2.42
CA GLY A 152 -2.64 14.38 2.46
C GLY A 152 -3.08 15.74 3.04
N PHE A 153 -4.35 15.86 3.43
CA PHE A 153 -4.95 16.96 4.18
C PHE A 153 -6.12 16.40 5.02
N THR A 154 -6.55 17.11 6.06
CA THR A 154 -7.69 16.72 6.90
C THR A 154 -9.01 16.80 6.11
N VAL A 155 -9.59 15.65 5.77
CA VAL A 155 -10.78 15.54 4.91
C VAL A 155 -12.02 16.18 5.56
N SER A 156 -12.19 16.02 6.87
CA SER A 156 -13.25 16.65 7.65
C SER A 156 -13.13 18.18 7.74
N GLY A 157 -11.94 18.71 7.43
CA GLY A 157 -11.69 20.14 7.21
C GLY A 157 -12.23 20.66 5.87
N SER A 158 -12.63 19.79 4.94
CA SER A 158 -13.12 20.19 3.62
C SER A 158 -14.54 20.77 3.67
N GLN A 159 -14.79 21.79 2.85
CA GLN A 159 -16.11 22.42 2.73
C GLN A 159 -17.18 21.42 2.23
N GLU A 160 -16.79 20.44 1.41
CA GLU A 160 -17.69 19.40 0.92
C GLU A 160 -18.18 18.50 2.07
N PHE A 161 -17.26 17.95 2.87
CA PHE A 161 -17.62 17.09 3.99
C PHE A 161 -18.42 17.85 5.07
N GLN A 162 -18.06 19.10 5.35
CA GLN A 162 -18.82 19.94 6.28
C GLN A 162 -20.23 20.25 5.77
N ASN A 163 -20.43 20.43 4.46
CA ASN A 163 -21.77 20.59 3.88
C ASN A 163 -22.61 19.30 3.98
N ILE A 164 -21.99 18.12 3.85
CA ILE A 164 -22.64 16.82 4.06
C ILE A 164 -23.04 16.66 5.54
N MET A 165 -22.08 16.80 6.44
CA MET A 165 -22.24 16.74 7.89
C MET A 165 -23.36 17.68 8.40
N ALA A 166 -23.39 18.93 7.91
CA ALA A 166 -24.39 19.93 8.32
C ALA A 166 -25.83 19.59 7.90
N GLN A 167 -26.03 18.66 6.96
CA GLN A 167 -27.35 18.19 6.54
C GLN A 167 -27.78 16.91 7.28
N GLU A 168 -26.85 16.04 7.65
CA GLU A 168 -27.16 14.66 8.05
C GLU A 168 -26.82 14.32 9.52
N LYS A 169 -25.87 15.02 10.15
CA LYS A 169 -25.38 14.70 11.51
C LYS A 169 -26.50 14.61 12.55
N ASP A 170 -27.41 15.59 12.57
CA ASP A 170 -28.53 15.59 13.51
C ASP A 170 -29.51 14.44 13.25
N ASN A 171 -29.75 14.08 11.99
CA ASN A 171 -30.62 12.96 11.65
C ASN A 171 -29.96 11.61 11.97
N LEU A 172 -28.64 11.48 11.82
CA LEU A 172 -27.90 10.26 12.15
C LEU A 172 -27.90 9.97 13.66
N PHE A 173 -27.60 10.99 14.47
CA PHE A 173 -27.31 10.86 15.90
C PHE A 173 -28.41 11.40 16.84
N HIS A 174 -29.63 11.67 16.37
CA HIS A 174 -30.74 12.17 17.21
C HIS A 174 -31.07 11.30 18.44
N ASP A 175 -30.77 9.99 18.38
CA ASP A 175 -30.99 9.02 19.45
C ASP A 175 -29.71 8.65 20.23
N HIS A 176 -28.63 9.41 20.04
CA HIS A 176 -27.34 9.16 20.71
C HIS A 176 -27.20 9.94 22.02
N GLU A 177 -26.83 9.27 23.12
CA GLU A 177 -26.73 9.86 24.46
C GLU A 177 -25.79 11.08 24.53
N VAL A 178 -24.75 11.09 23.68
CA VAL A 178 -23.77 12.19 23.56
C VAL A 178 -23.73 12.79 22.14
N ALA A 179 -24.87 12.93 21.47
CA ALA A 179 -24.98 13.45 20.09
C ALA A 179 -24.18 14.75 19.80
N ALA A 180 -23.97 15.60 20.81
CA ALA A 180 -23.18 16.83 20.69
C ALA A 180 -21.66 16.60 20.54
N TYR A 181 -21.15 15.41 20.86
CA TYR A 181 -19.74 15.03 20.65
C TYR A 181 -19.37 15.10 19.16
N PHE A 182 -20.24 14.53 18.31
CA PHE A 182 -20.08 14.51 16.86
C PHE A 182 -20.32 15.88 16.18
N ASN A 183 -20.46 16.98 16.94
CA ASN A 183 -20.46 18.34 16.37
C ASN A 183 -19.07 18.74 15.83
N THR A 184 -18.01 18.07 16.26
CA THR A 184 -16.64 18.24 15.75
C THR A 184 -16.47 17.43 14.46
N PRO A 185 -16.02 18.02 13.32
CA PRO A 185 -15.97 17.31 12.05
C PRO A 185 -15.13 16.03 12.02
N GLY A 186 -13.97 16.01 12.70
CA GLY A 186 -13.12 14.82 12.79
C GLY A 186 -13.76 13.66 13.56
N GLU A 187 -14.57 13.96 14.59
CA GLU A 187 -15.35 12.96 15.34
C GLU A 187 -16.50 12.40 14.49
N TYR A 188 -17.16 13.27 13.71
CA TYR A 188 -18.18 12.85 12.75
C TYR A 188 -17.59 11.95 11.65
N PHE A 189 -16.42 12.31 11.12
CA PHE A 189 -15.70 11.48 10.15
C PHE A 189 -15.32 10.12 10.75
N ALA A 190 -14.63 10.10 11.89
CA ALA A 190 -14.14 8.89 12.53
C ALA A 190 -15.28 7.91 12.88
N GLU A 191 -16.38 8.43 13.45
CA GLU A 191 -17.52 7.58 13.80
C GLU A 191 -18.26 7.07 12.56
N THR A 192 -18.47 7.89 11.53
CA THR A 192 -19.19 7.45 10.32
C THR A 192 -18.34 6.51 9.45
N PHE A 193 -17.02 6.69 9.44
CA PHE A 193 -16.06 5.74 8.88
C PHE A 193 -16.13 4.39 9.63
N ALA A 194 -16.15 4.41 10.97
CA ALA A 194 -16.30 3.22 11.78
C ALA A 194 -17.65 2.53 11.56
N MET A 195 -18.76 3.27 11.49
CA MET A 195 -20.09 2.73 11.15
C MET A 195 -20.09 2.04 9.79
N TYR A 196 -19.46 2.63 8.77
CA TYR A 196 -19.38 2.07 7.43
C TYR A 196 -18.62 0.74 7.41
N TYR A 197 -17.37 0.71 7.90
CA TYR A 197 -16.49 -0.46 7.82
C TYR A 197 -16.75 -1.55 8.88
N LEU A 198 -17.42 -1.22 9.99
CA LEU A 198 -17.96 -2.23 10.91
C LEU A 198 -19.08 -3.05 10.24
N GLY A 199 -19.78 -2.46 9.27
CA GLY A 199 -20.83 -3.14 8.51
C GLY A 199 -22.12 -3.34 9.30
N GLY A 200 -22.89 -4.35 8.91
CA GLY A 200 -24.09 -4.80 9.64
C GLY A 200 -25.11 -3.68 9.90
N SER A 201 -25.66 -3.67 11.11
CA SER A 201 -26.66 -2.69 11.53
C SER A 201 -26.13 -1.26 11.67
N ALA A 202 -24.82 -1.07 11.90
CA ALA A 202 -24.20 0.26 11.96
C ALA A 202 -24.14 0.89 10.56
N SER A 203 -23.62 0.15 9.58
CA SER A 203 -23.54 0.61 8.18
C SER A 203 -24.94 0.77 7.57
N ALA A 204 -25.89 -0.12 7.89
CA ALA A 204 -27.29 0.04 7.50
C ALA A 204 -27.95 1.31 8.09
N ARG A 205 -27.67 1.65 9.36
CA ARG A 205 -28.14 2.91 9.98
C ARG A 205 -27.52 4.13 9.30
N LEU A 206 -26.25 4.06 8.92
CA LEU A 206 -25.57 5.12 8.17
C LEU A 206 -26.26 5.34 6.82
N ALA A 207 -26.51 4.27 6.05
CA ALA A 207 -27.20 4.33 4.76
C ALA A 207 -28.64 4.89 4.87
N GLU A 208 -29.38 4.53 5.93
CA GLU A 208 -30.75 4.99 6.15
C GLU A 208 -30.83 6.47 6.56
N ARG A 209 -29.96 6.91 7.48
CA ARG A 209 -30.07 8.23 8.13
C ARG A 209 -29.12 9.30 7.60
N ALA A 210 -28.02 8.90 6.97
CA ALA A 210 -27.01 9.78 6.40
C ALA A 210 -26.51 9.26 5.03
N PRO A 211 -27.42 9.13 4.02
CA PRO A 211 -27.07 8.56 2.71
C PRO A 211 -25.97 9.33 1.96
N MET A 212 -25.84 10.65 2.13
CA MET A 212 -24.75 11.42 1.50
C MET A 212 -23.40 11.08 2.16
N THR A 213 -23.37 10.92 3.48
CA THR A 213 -22.19 10.47 4.23
C THR A 213 -21.85 9.02 3.91
N TYR A 214 -22.85 8.15 3.74
CA TYR A 214 -22.64 6.77 3.28
C TYR A 214 -21.99 6.73 1.90
N GLN A 215 -22.55 7.46 0.91
CA GLN A 215 -21.99 7.54 -0.44
C GLN A 215 -20.58 8.17 -0.46
N PHE A 216 -20.32 9.12 0.43
CA PHE A 216 -19.01 9.71 0.62
C PHE A 216 -17.97 8.68 1.11
N MET A 217 -18.33 7.84 2.09
CA MET A 217 -17.44 6.77 2.58
C MET A 217 -17.25 5.66 1.54
N GLU A 218 -18.32 5.27 0.84
CA GLU A 218 -18.29 4.29 -0.26
C GLU A 218 -17.30 4.70 -1.36
N SER A 219 -17.41 5.94 -1.86
CA SER A 219 -16.54 6.48 -2.93
C SER A 219 -15.17 6.96 -2.46
N PHE A 220 -14.90 7.03 -1.14
CA PHE A 220 -13.68 7.64 -0.58
C PHE A 220 -12.39 7.07 -1.18
N HIS A 221 -12.30 5.75 -1.31
CA HIS A 221 -11.12 5.06 -1.83
C HIS A 221 -10.76 5.48 -3.27
N ASN A 222 -11.77 5.63 -4.15
CA ASN A 222 -11.58 6.09 -5.53
C ASN A 222 -11.10 7.54 -5.63
N ARG A 223 -11.24 8.34 -4.57
CA ARG A 223 -10.80 9.74 -4.53
C ARG A 223 -9.31 9.88 -4.19
N LEU A 224 -8.60 8.80 -3.84
CA LEU A 224 -7.20 8.83 -3.48
C LEU A 224 -6.31 8.61 -4.72
N VAL A 225 -5.56 9.63 -5.17
CA VAL A 225 -4.48 9.45 -6.15
C VAL A 225 -3.19 9.03 -5.43
N THR A 226 -2.44 8.09 -5.99
CA THR A 226 -1.09 7.74 -5.56
C THR A 226 -0.08 8.41 -6.47
N ILE A 227 0.89 9.14 -5.89
CA ILE A 227 2.16 9.45 -6.59
C ILE A 227 3.03 8.20 -6.48
N GLN A 228 3.50 7.68 -7.62
CA GLN A 228 4.37 6.51 -7.70
C GLN A 228 5.85 6.92 -7.61
N GLY A 229 6.23 8.01 -8.28
CA GLY A 229 7.58 8.53 -8.30
C GLY A 229 7.67 9.92 -8.93
N THR A 230 8.83 10.55 -8.77
CA THR A 230 9.21 11.83 -9.40
C THR A 230 10.69 11.81 -9.73
N THR A 231 11.06 12.29 -10.92
CA THR A 231 12.46 12.57 -11.28
C THR A 231 12.71 14.08 -11.23
N GLY A 232 13.78 14.56 -11.88
CA GLY A 232 13.99 16.00 -12.06
C GLY A 232 12.97 16.63 -13.01
N ASN A 233 12.39 15.87 -13.95
CA ASN A 233 11.56 16.37 -15.04
C ASN A 233 10.27 15.56 -15.29
N THR A 234 9.97 14.52 -14.49
CA THR A 234 8.72 13.75 -14.58
C THR A 234 8.04 13.54 -13.23
N ALA A 235 6.72 13.28 -13.27
CA ALA A 235 5.92 12.83 -12.14
C ALA A 235 4.95 11.73 -12.57
N GLU A 236 4.98 10.60 -11.87
CA GLU A 236 4.15 9.41 -12.15
C GLU A 236 3.07 9.24 -11.10
N PHE A 237 1.84 8.98 -11.53
CA PHE A 237 0.71 8.81 -10.61
C PHE A 237 -0.36 7.85 -11.14
N SER A 238 -1.07 7.20 -10.21
CA SER A 238 -2.13 6.23 -10.53
C SER A 238 -3.34 6.31 -9.59
N TRP A 239 -4.48 5.89 -10.11
CA TRP A 239 -5.80 5.86 -9.45
C TRP A 239 -6.51 4.54 -9.77
N ASP A 240 -7.49 4.17 -8.95
CA ASP A 240 -8.30 3.00 -9.27
C ASP A 240 -9.25 3.32 -10.43
N PRO A 241 -9.37 2.46 -11.45
CA PRO A 241 -10.37 2.64 -12.50
C PRO A 241 -11.78 2.64 -11.92
N LEU A 242 -12.55 3.69 -12.21
CA LEU A 242 -13.92 3.88 -11.71
C LEU A 242 -14.93 3.17 -12.64
N GLU A 243 -15.89 2.43 -12.07
CA GLU A 243 -16.95 1.82 -12.87
C GLU A 243 -17.79 2.89 -13.60
N GLY A 244 -18.01 2.68 -14.90
CA GLY A 244 -18.74 3.62 -15.77
C GLY A 244 -17.91 4.74 -16.39
N ALA A 245 -16.65 4.93 -15.98
CA ALA A 245 -15.75 5.88 -16.63
C ALA A 245 -15.37 5.39 -18.05
N ALA A 246 -15.45 6.30 -19.02
CA ALA A 246 -15.03 6.09 -20.41
C ALA A 246 -13.64 6.67 -20.68
N TYR A 247 -13.25 7.71 -19.94
CA TYR A 247 -11.91 8.30 -19.94
C TYR A 247 -11.69 9.12 -18.65
N TYR A 248 -10.46 9.60 -18.47
CA TYR A 248 -10.02 10.43 -17.37
C TYR A 248 -9.40 11.72 -17.91
N GLU A 249 -9.73 12.85 -17.29
CA GLU A 249 -9.08 14.14 -17.50
C GLU A 249 -8.00 14.36 -16.43
N VAL A 250 -6.77 14.65 -16.85
CA VAL A 250 -5.62 14.84 -15.96
C VAL A 250 -5.35 16.33 -15.77
N TYR A 251 -5.37 16.79 -14.52
CA TYR A 251 -5.16 18.18 -14.14
C TYR A 251 -3.85 18.37 -13.39
N ARG A 252 -3.11 19.43 -13.75
CA ARG A 252 -1.91 19.94 -13.05
C ARG A 252 -2.11 21.42 -12.76
N ASN A 253 -2.03 21.82 -11.49
CA ASN A 253 -2.20 23.21 -11.04
C ASN A 253 -3.49 23.86 -11.61
N ASP A 254 -4.63 23.16 -11.47
CA ASP A 254 -5.95 23.49 -12.03
C ASP A 254 -6.06 23.58 -13.57
N GLN A 255 -5.00 23.24 -14.31
CA GLN A 255 -5.02 23.19 -15.78
C GLN A 255 -5.16 21.75 -16.27
N LEU A 256 -6.12 21.51 -17.17
CA LEU A 256 -6.23 20.26 -17.92
C LEU A 256 -4.99 20.14 -18.82
N ILE A 257 -4.15 19.13 -18.57
CA ILE A 257 -2.96 18.88 -19.38
C ILE A 257 -3.19 17.81 -20.45
N ASP A 258 -3.97 16.77 -20.15
CA ASP A 258 -4.19 15.64 -21.05
C ASP A 258 -5.42 14.79 -20.69
N THR A 259 -5.75 13.79 -21.50
CA THR A 259 -6.79 12.78 -21.23
C THR A 259 -6.29 11.37 -21.50
N THR A 260 -6.60 10.41 -20.63
CA THR A 260 -6.21 9.00 -20.75
C THR A 260 -7.40 8.05 -20.53
N GLN A 261 -7.27 6.79 -20.95
CA GLN A 261 -8.22 5.71 -20.62
C GLN A 261 -7.70 4.79 -19.51
N ASP A 262 -6.40 4.86 -19.20
CA ASP A 262 -5.74 4.04 -18.19
C ASP A 262 -5.87 4.65 -16.78
N GLY A 263 -5.73 3.82 -15.74
CA GLY A 263 -5.67 4.25 -14.34
C GLY A 263 -4.30 4.85 -13.92
N TYR A 264 -3.53 5.36 -14.88
CA TYR A 264 -2.13 5.77 -14.72
C TYR A 264 -1.80 6.93 -15.66
N TYR A 265 -0.90 7.81 -15.23
CA TYR A 265 -0.31 8.84 -16.07
C TYR A 265 1.13 9.14 -15.64
N GLN A 266 1.97 9.51 -16.62
CA GLN A 266 3.30 10.07 -16.42
C GLN A 266 3.30 11.46 -17.06
N ASP A 267 3.49 12.50 -16.25
CA ASP A 267 3.69 13.86 -16.73
C ASP A 267 5.19 14.12 -16.89
N SER A 268 5.56 14.81 -17.97
CA SER A 268 6.95 14.91 -18.45
C SER A 268 7.27 16.30 -18.99
N GLY A 269 8.55 16.70 -18.88
CA GLY A 269 8.99 18.05 -19.20
C GLY A 269 8.67 19.06 -18.09
N LEU A 270 8.62 18.59 -16.84
CA LEU A 270 8.50 19.41 -15.64
C LEU A 270 9.81 20.18 -15.37
N GLU A 271 9.68 21.31 -14.69
CA GLU A 271 10.82 22.05 -14.12
C GLU A 271 11.32 21.33 -12.86
N THR A 272 12.63 21.38 -12.62
CA THR A 272 13.29 20.69 -11.48
C THR A 272 13.06 21.42 -10.17
N SER A 273 13.02 20.69 -9.05
CA SER A 273 12.70 21.24 -7.71
C SER A 273 11.46 22.13 -7.67
N THR A 274 10.46 21.77 -8.48
CA THR A 274 9.20 22.50 -8.60
C THR A 274 8.05 21.61 -8.11
N THR A 275 7.17 22.23 -7.33
CA THR A 275 6.00 21.58 -6.74
C THR A 275 4.78 21.76 -7.64
N TYR A 276 4.03 20.68 -7.83
CA TYR A 276 2.85 20.59 -8.68
C TYR A 276 1.72 19.86 -7.95
N ASP A 277 0.49 20.35 -8.08
CA ASP A 277 -0.70 19.70 -7.56
C ASP A 277 -1.48 19.01 -8.68
N TYR A 278 -1.64 17.69 -8.55
CA TYR A 278 -2.30 16.84 -9.52
C TYR A 278 -3.66 16.34 -9.02
N TYR A 279 -4.67 16.33 -9.89
CA TYR A 279 -5.92 15.58 -9.66
C TYR A 279 -6.46 15.02 -10.97
N VAL A 280 -7.39 14.08 -10.84
CA VAL A 280 -8.01 13.40 -11.97
C VAL A 280 -9.53 13.55 -11.88
N ARG A 281 -10.18 13.74 -13.03
CA ARG A 281 -11.64 13.71 -13.15
C ARG A 281 -12.07 12.55 -14.04
N ALA A 282 -12.85 11.63 -13.48
CA ALA A 282 -13.40 10.49 -14.20
C ALA A 282 -14.65 10.93 -14.98
N MET A 283 -14.69 10.63 -16.28
CA MET A 283 -15.72 11.12 -17.20
C MET A 283 -16.47 9.94 -17.84
N ASP A 284 -17.79 10.08 -17.97
CA ASP A 284 -18.63 9.09 -18.65
C ASP A 284 -18.59 9.24 -20.19
N GLN A 285 -19.26 8.34 -20.90
CA GLN A 285 -19.36 8.35 -22.38
C GLN A 285 -20.14 9.54 -22.98
N ASN A 286 -20.66 10.46 -22.16
CA ASN A 286 -21.41 11.65 -22.53
C ASN A 286 -20.73 12.94 -22.02
N ASP A 287 -19.42 12.89 -21.75
CA ASP A 287 -18.60 13.98 -21.21
C ASP A 287 -19.10 14.50 -19.84
N THR A 288 -19.78 13.65 -19.05
CA THR A 288 -20.30 14.00 -17.72
C THR A 288 -19.33 13.52 -16.63
N PRO A 289 -18.94 14.38 -15.66
CA PRO A 289 -18.05 13.99 -14.57
C PRO A 289 -18.76 13.05 -13.59
N LEU A 290 -18.14 11.90 -13.33
CA LEU A 290 -18.59 10.88 -12.36
C LEU A 290 -17.97 11.12 -10.99
N LEU A 291 -16.67 11.45 -10.95
CA LEU A 291 -15.91 11.68 -9.73
C LEU A 291 -14.73 12.63 -10.03
N THR A 292 -14.39 13.48 -9.07
CA THR A 292 -13.09 14.18 -9.04
C THR A 292 -12.29 13.67 -7.85
N THR A 293 -11.04 13.29 -8.07
CA THR A 293 -10.16 12.85 -6.97
C THR A 293 -9.79 14.02 -6.06
N TYR A 294 -9.30 13.71 -4.88
CA TYR A 294 -8.51 14.68 -4.11
C TYR A 294 -7.19 14.99 -4.85
N PHE A 295 -6.64 16.16 -4.60
CA PHE A 295 -5.37 16.57 -5.16
C PHE A 295 -4.19 15.86 -4.49
N ARG A 296 -3.07 15.75 -5.21
CA ARG A 296 -1.79 15.28 -4.71
C ARG A 296 -0.68 16.22 -5.13
N THR A 297 0.00 16.76 -4.14
CA THR A 297 1.23 17.50 -4.31
C THR A 297 2.37 16.54 -4.62
N ALA A 298 3.11 16.80 -5.69
CA ALA A 298 4.36 16.14 -6.05
C ALA A 298 5.43 17.18 -6.35
N THR A 299 6.68 16.93 -5.95
CA THR A 299 7.80 17.85 -6.15
C THR A 299 8.91 17.12 -6.88
N THR A 300 9.34 17.65 -8.03
CA THR A 300 10.47 17.10 -8.79
C THR A 300 11.79 17.24 -8.01
N THR A 301 12.75 16.35 -8.25
CA THR A 301 14.07 16.41 -7.60
C THR A 301 14.94 17.53 -8.22
N ASN A 302 16.11 17.83 -7.62
CA ASN A 302 17.15 18.55 -8.37
C ASN A 302 17.78 17.61 -9.40
N VAL A 303 18.31 18.16 -10.50
CA VAL A 303 19.16 17.41 -11.44
C VAL A 303 20.41 16.83 -10.76
N SER A 304 20.90 17.47 -9.69
CA SER A 304 22.02 16.96 -8.88
C SER A 304 21.70 15.71 -8.06
N ASP A 305 20.40 15.44 -7.85
CA ASP A 305 19.91 14.40 -6.94
C ASP A 305 19.27 13.24 -7.73
N ALA A 306 19.15 13.39 -9.05
CA ALA A 306 18.88 12.29 -9.97
C ALA A 306 20.07 11.30 -10.01
N PRO A 307 19.86 10.03 -10.36
CA PRO A 307 20.95 9.10 -10.61
C PRO A 307 21.90 9.66 -11.69
N VAL A 308 23.20 9.67 -11.42
CA VAL A 308 24.20 10.09 -12.41
C VAL A 308 24.32 8.99 -13.45
N VAL A 309 23.73 9.23 -14.62
CA VAL A 309 23.82 8.37 -15.81
C VAL A 309 25.16 8.62 -16.51
N ASP A 310 25.90 7.55 -16.80
CA ASP A 310 27.14 7.62 -17.57
C ASP A 310 26.84 7.48 -19.06
N THR A 311 26.89 8.61 -19.78
CA THR A 311 26.70 8.71 -21.22
C THR A 311 27.99 8.50 -22.03
N ALA A 312 29.16 8.42 -21.37
CA ALA A 312 30.45 8.54 -22.05
C ALA A 312 30.72 7.42 -23.07
N ALA A 313 30.21 6.20 -22.80
CA ALA A 313 30.28 5.10 -23.75
C ALA A 313 29.45 5.36 -25.02
N LEU A 314 28.19 5.81 -24.85
CA LEU A 314 27.29 6.13 -25.96
C LEU A 314 27.84 7.30 -26.80
N GLU A 315 28.32 8.37 -26.14
CA GLU A 315 28.95 9.52 -26.80
C GLU A 315 30.21 9.13 -27.58
N GLN A 316 31.03 8.20 -27.07
CA GLN A 316 32.19 7.69 -27.81
C GLN A 316 31.75 6.96 -29.08
N ILE A 317 30.78 6.04 -28.98
CA ILE A 317 30.30 5.26 -30.14
C ILE A 317 29.68 6.19 -31.19
N ILE A 318 28.90 7.19 -30.77
CA ILE A 318 28.37 8.25 -31.67
C ILE A 318 29.53 8.93 -32.43
N SER A 319 30.60 9.33 -31.75
CA SER A 319 31.77 9.97 -32.36
C SER A 319 32.50 9.07 -33.37
N GLU A 320 32.49 7.76 -33.15
CA GLU A 320 33.01 6.76 -34.11
C GLU A 320 32.08 6.60 -35.33
N VAL A 321 30.76 6.54 -35.12
CA VAL A 321 29.76 6.54 -36.20
C VAL A 321 29.77 7.85 -37.01
N GLU A 322 30.11 8.99 -36.41
CA GLU A 322 30.32 10.26 -37.12
C GLU A 322 31.51 10.24 -38.09
N GLN A 323 32.49 9.34 -37.93
CA GLN A 323 33.55 9.15 -38.92
C GLN A 323 33.06 8.41 -40.17
N VAL A 324 31.96 7.65 -40.07
CA VAL A 324 31.27 7.04 -41.21
C VAL A 324 30.40 8.10 -41.88
N SER A 325 30.74 8.47 -43.13
CA SER A 325 29.95 9.46 -43.87
C SER A 325 28.50 9.00 -44.07
N ALA A 326 27.54 9.93 -44.06
CA ALA A 326 26.12 9.59 -44.12
C ALA A 326 25.70 8.79 -45.37
N GLU A 327 26.39 8.98 -46.51
CA GLU A 327 26.20 8.20 -47.74
C GLU A 327 26.72 6.74 -47.64
N SER A 328 27.39 6.40 -46.54
CA SER A 328 28.06 5.12 -46.25
C SER A 328 27.49 4.40 -45.01
N ARG A 329 26.33 4.84 -44.51
CA ARG A 329 25.61 4.20 -43.40
C ARG A 329 24.46 3.34 -43.91
N THR A 330 24.32 2.13 -43.38
CA THR A 330 23.10 1.33 -43.54
C THR A 330 21.91 2.05 -42.89
N PRO A 331 20.67 1.78 -43.32
CA PRO A 331 19.48 2.31 -42.65
C PRO A 331 19.45 1.94 -41.15
N GLU A 332 19.94 0.75 -40.81
CA GLU A 332 20.04 0.25 -39.43
C GLU A 332 20.99 1.11 -38.58
N LEU A 333 22.19 1.43 -39.09
CA LEU A 333 23.14 2.31 -38.42
C LEU A 333 22.60 3.74 -38.27
N GLN A 334 21.91 4.26 -39.29
CA GLN A 334 21.33 5.59 -39.23
C GLN A 334 20.15 5.66 -38.24
N SER A 335 19.28 4.63 -38.17
CA SER A 335 18.20 4.56 -37.18
C SER A 335 18.70 4.34 -35.75
N ALA A 336 19.76 3.54 -35.56
CA ALA A 336 20.39 3.39 -34.25
C ALA A 336 20.99 4.72 -33.76
N LEU A 337 21.63 5.48 -34.66
CA LEU A 337 22.19 6.80 -34.35
C LEU A 337 21.10 7.83 -34.00
N GLU A 338 19.98 7.82 -34.71
CA GLU A 338 18.83 8.69 -34.43
C GLU A 338 18.20 8.37 -33.05
N ASN A 339 18.11 7.09 -32.68
CA ASN A 339 17.67 6.67 -31.34
C ASN A 339 18.67 7.10 -30.25
N ALA A 340 19.98 6.94 -30.50
CA ALA A 340 21.03 7.34 -29.57
C ALA A 340 21.01 8.84 -29.27
N TYR A 341 20.81 9.69 -30.29
CA TYR A 341 20.64 11.14 -30.08
C TYR A 341 19.34 11.47 -29.33
N ALA A 342 18.23 10.80 -29.65
CA ALA A 342 16.97 11.03 -28.94
C ALA A 342 17.07 10.71 -27.44
N LEU A 343 17.82 9.67 -27.05
CA LEU A 343 18.07 9.32 -25.64
C LEU A 343 19.05 10.26 -24.94
N LEU A 344 19.97 10.91 -25.65
CA LEU A 344 20.84 11.96 -25.09
C LEU A 344 20.12 13.32 -24.97
N GLU A 345 19.03 13.54 -25.72
CA GLU A 345 18.13 14.69 -25.54
C GLU A 345 17.01 14.42 -24.50
N ASP A 346 16.74 13.15 -24.17
CA ASP A 346 15.79 12.75 -23.12
C ASP A 346 16.43 12.78 -21.72
N GLY A 347 16.17 13.88 -20.99
CA GLY A 347 16.61 14.06 -19.60
C GLY A 347 15.97 13.10 -18.58
N ASN A 348 15.14 12.13 -18.98
CA ASN A 348 14.58 11.07 -18.14
C ASN A 348 15.09 9.66 -18.52
N ALA A 349 16.02 9.52 -19.46
CA ALA A 349 16.59 8.22 -19.84
C ALA A 349 17.42 7.58 -18.71
N GLY A 350 17.12 6.34 -18.35
CA GLY A 350 17.87 5.57 -17.35
C GLY A 350 19.12 4.87 -17.91
N GLN A 351 20.06 4.48 -17.04
CA GLN A 351 21.31 3.81 -17.46
C GLN A 351 21.06 2.58 -18.34
N ASP A 352 20.12 1.72 -17.98
CA ASP A 352 19.76 0.52 -18.76
C ASP A 352 19.41 0.86 -20.22
N GLN A 353 18.75 2.01 -20.47
CA GLN A 353 18.39 2.48 -21.82
C GLN A 353 19.59 3.03 -22.59
N ILE A 354 20.52 3.70 -21.90
CA ILE A 354 21.78 4.20 -22.47
C ILE A 354 22.70 3.02 -22.83
N ASP A 355 22.78 2.00 -21.97
CA ASP A 355 23.56 0.78 -22.18
C ASP A 355 22.98 -0.08 -23.33
N GLU A 356 21.65 -0.20 -23.41
CA GLU A 356 20.97 -0.85 -24.55
C GLU A 356 21.21 -0.08 -25.86
N ALA A 357 21.11 1.25 -25.84
CA ALA A 357 21.36 2.08 -27.02
C ALA A 357 22.83 2.02 -27.48
N ALA A 358 23.79 2.01 -26.54
CA ALA A 358 25.20 1.84 -26.83
C ALA A 358 25.49 0.48 -27.47
N THR A 359 24.87 -0.58 -26.93
CA THR A 359 24.95 -1.94 -27.49
C THR A 359 24.39 -1.98 -28.92
N ALA A 360 23.18 -1.45 -29.13
CA ALA A 360 22.53 -1.44 -30.44
C ALA A 360 23.31 -0.62 -31.48
N LEU A 361 23.85 0.54 -31.10
CA LEU A 361 24.65 1.39 -31.99
C LEU A 361 26.00 0.73 -32.35
N THR A 362 26.63 0.02 -31.39
CA THR A 362 27.86 -0.76 -31.64
C THR A 362 27.61 -1.86 -32.67
N THR A 363 26.61 -2.72 -32.45
CA THR A 363 26.29 -3.80 -33.39
C THR A 363 25.89 -3.28 -34.77
N ALA A 364 25.18 -2.14 -34.85
CA ALA A 364 24.85 -1.53 -36.13
C ALA A 364 26.09 -0.98 -36.87
N LEU A 365 27.10 -0.49 -36.14
CA LEU A 365 28.38 -0.04 -36.71
C LEU A 365 29.23 -1.23 -37.18
N GLU A 366 29.27 -2.32 -36.42
CA GLU A 366 29.94 -3.58 -36.81
C GLU A 366 29.33 -4.14 -38.11
N ASN A 367 28.01 -4.32 -38.15
CA ASN A 367 27.28 -4.80 -39.34
C ASN A 367 27.51 -3.89 -40.57
N ASN A 368 27.54 -2.57 -40.37
CA ASN A 368 27.82 -1.61 -41.45
C ASN A 368 29.22 -1.80 -42.05
N ASN A 369 30.20 -2.16 -41.23
CA ASN A 369 31.56 -2.43 -41.67
C ASN A 369 31.67 -3.80 -42.36
N GLU A 370 30.98 -4.84 -41.88
CA GLU A 370 30.91 -6.14 -42.56
C GLU A 370 30.29 -6.03 -43.97
N VAL A 371 29.18 -5.28 -44.12
CA VAL A 371 28.56 -5.00 -45.43
C VAL A 371 29.57 -4.36 -46.39
N LYS A 372 30.38 -3.41 -45.91
CA LYS A 372 31.42 -2.77 -46.72
C LYS A 372 32.53 -3.73 -47.15
N VAL A 373 33.01 -4.58 -46.25
CA VAL A 373 34.03 -5.59 -46.59
C VAL A 373 33.47 -6.57 -47.64
N ALA A 374 32.23 -7.02 -47.49
CA ALA A 374 31.57 -7.89 -48.47
C ALA A 374 31.35 -7.20 -49.83
N GLU A 375 31.00 -5.92 -49.86
CA GLU A 375 30.95 -5.15 -51.11
C GLU A 375 32.33 -5.01 -51.75
N GLU A 376 33.36 -4.63 -51.00
CA GLU A 376 34.73 -4.48 -51.52
C GLU A 376 35.30 -5.80 -52.07
N GLU A 377 35.22 -6.91 -51.34
CA GLU A 377 35.63 -8.24 -51.83
C GLU A 377 34.85 -8.67 -53.07
N SER A 378 33.53 -8.41 -53.13
CA SER A 378 32.72 -8.72 -54.32
C SER A 378 33.16 -7.94 -55.57
N THR A 379 33.72 -6.74 -55.40
CA THR A 379 34.24 -5.93 -56.53
C THR A 379 35.62 -6.35 -57.02
N GLU A 380 36.46 -6.97 -56.17
CA GLU A 380 37.70 -7.59 -56.63
C GLU A 380 37.42 -8.89 -57.40
N GLU A 381 36.58 -9.80 -56.86
CA GLU A 381 36.17 -11.05 -57.53
C GLU A 381 35.53 -10.78 -58.90
N ALA A 382 34.65 -9.77 -59.00
CA ALA A 382 34.01 -9.36 -60.26
C ALA A 382 34.98 -8.81 -61.33
N SER A 383 36.24 -8.52 -60.98
CA SER A 383 37.26 -8.03 -61.91
C SER A 383 38.07 -9.14 -62.60
N THR A 384 38.02 -10.38 -62.08
CA THR A 384 38.75 -11.53 -62.61
C THR A 384 37.93 -12.82 -62.66
N GLU A 385 37.05 -12.95 -63.65
CA GLU A 385 36.80 -14.24 -64.31
C GLU A 385 36.11 -14.02 -65.67
N THR A 386 36.63 -14.63 -66.73
CA THR A 386 35.99 -14.66 -68.06
C THR A 386 36.56 -15.83 -68.85
N SER A 387 35.70 -16.82 -69.11
CA SER A 387 36.00 -18.09 -69.81
C SER A 387 36.73 -19.11 -68.92
N THR A 388 36.23 -20.34 -68.66
CA THR A 388 35.13 -21.08 -69.33
C THR A 388 34.71 -22.37 -68.58
N GLU A 389 33.51 -22.87 -68.89
CA GLU A 389 33.03 -24.29 -68.79
C GLU A 389 32.92 -24.98 -67.40
N GLU A 390 31.68 -24.96 -66.85
CA GLU A 390 30.73 -26.10 -66.66
C GLU A 390 31.22 -27.57 -66.40
N PRO A 391 30.39 -28.47 -65.79
CA PRO A 391 30.52 -28.78 -64.36
C PRO A 391 30.53 -30.30 -64.01
N THR A 392 30.78 -30.68 -62.75
CA THR A 392 30.32 -31.97 -62.17
C THR A 392 30.20 -31.94 -60.63
N ALA A 393 29.42 -32.86 -60.05
CA ALA A 393 29.19 -33.09 -58.61
C ALA A 393 30.43 -33.74 -57.90
N GLU A 394 30.47 -34.08 -56.61
CA GLU A 394 29.44 -34.73 -55.74
C GLU A 394 29.75 -34.59 -54.21
N GLU A 395 28.89 -35.17 -53.38
CA GLU A 395 28.76 -35.16 -51.89
C GLU A 395 30.07 -35.42 -51.08
N THR A 396 30.23 -35.09 -49.78
CA THR A 396 29.43 -35.54 -48.62
C THR A 396 29.76 -34.84 -47.27
N GLN A 397 28.77 -34.84 -46.36
CA GLN A 397 28.74 -35.17 -44.90
C GLN A 397 30.07 -35.59 -44.18
N GLU A 398 30.25 -35.49 -42.85
CA GLU A 398 29.45 -34.99 -41.70
C GLU A 398 30.30 -34.79 -40.41
N ALA A 399 29.74 -34.12 -39.40
CA ALA A 399 30.01 -34.26 -37.94
C ALA A 399 31.43 -33.91 -37.38
N SER A 400 31.68 -33.77 -36.06
CA SER A 400 30.95 -33.25 -34.87
C SER A 400 31.84 -33.51 -33.63
N THR A 401 31.59 -32.86 -32.47
CA THR A 401 32.24 -33.09 -31.14
C THR A 401 33.75 -32.73 -31.04
N GLU A 402 34.37 -32.42 -29.89
CA GLU A 402 33.93 -32.45 -28.47
C GLU A 402 34.70 -31.41 -27.59
N GLU A 403 34.25 -31.18 -26.36
CA GLU A 403 34.82 -30.33 -25.27
C GLU A 403 35.57 -31.19 -24.21
N PRO A 404 36.12 -30.70 -23.06
CA PRO A 404 36.81 -29.44 -22.72
C PRO A 404 38.03 -29.59 -21.74
N ALA A 405 38.58 -28.44 -21.26
CA ALA A 405 39.05 -28.15 -19.88
C ALA A 405 40.48 -28.50 -19.34
N LEU A 406 40.82 -27.82 -18.20
CA LEU A 406 41.88 -28.04 -17.16
C LEU A 406 43.33 -27.54 -17.45
N GLU A 407 44.13 -26.98 -16.51
CA GLU A 407 43.94 -26.39 -15.15
C GLU A 407 45.20 -25.57 -14.69
N GLU A 408 45.31 -25.19 -13.38
CA GLU A 408 46.45 -24.57 -12.63
C GLU A 408 46.86 -23.10 -12.95
N SER A 409 47.58 -22.33 -12.10
CA SER A 409 47.69 -22.12 -10.62
C SER A 409 48.77 -21.01 -10.36
N THR A 410 48.92 -20.28 -9.24
CA THR A 410 48.20 -20.17 -7.94
C THR A 410 47.91 -18.64 -7.69
N GLU A 411 48.12 -17.87 -6.60
CA GLU A 411 48.60 -17.98 -5.20
C GLU A 411 48.05 -16.79 -4.34
N GLU A 412 48.23 -16.78 -3.02
CA GLU A 412 47.82 -15.71 -2.05
C GLU A 412 49.07 -15.29 -1.20
N PRO A 413 49.14 -14.14 -0.45
CA PRO A 413 48.39 -14.01 0.82
C PRO A 413 48.10 -12.59 1.39
N SER A 414 47.41 -12.59 2.54
CA SER A 414 47.64 -11.76 3.76
C SER A 414 46.74 -10.55 4.07
N LEU A 415 46.70 -10.23 5.38
CA LEU A 415 45.72 -9.41 6.11
C LEU A 415 46.37 -8.14 6.69
N GLU A 416 45.57 -7.11 6.99
CA GLU A 416 45.73 -6.37 8.26
C GLU A 416 44.41 -5.71 8.71
N GLU A 417 44.39 -5.22 9.95
CA GLU A 417 43.21 -4.87 10.75
C GLU A 417 43.36 -3.45 11.34
N THR A 418 42.37 -2.57 11.16
CA THR A 418 42.31 -1.28 11.88
C THR A 418 40.89 -0.88 12.26
N THR A 419 40.62 -0.87 13.57
CA THR A 419 39.52 -0.12 14.18
C THR A 419 39.87 1.36 14.32
N GLU A 420 38.93 2.28 14.13
CA GLU A 420 38.88 3.50 14.95
C GLU A 420 37.47 4.13 14.98
N GLU A 421 37.02 4.43 16.19
CA GLU A 421 35.91 5.33 16.54
C GLU A 421 36.52 6.29 17.59
N PRO A 422 36.13 7.58 17.65
CA PRO A 422 35.36 7.96 18.85
C PRO A 422 34.46 9.21 18.75
N THR A 423 33.60 9.32 19.77
CA THR A 423 33.05 10.55 20.40
C THR A 423 31.82 11.22 19.78
N ALA A 424 30.80 11.39 20.63
CA ALA A 424 29.70 12.33 20.49
C ALA A 424 29.81 13.44 21.56
N GLU A 425 29.10 14.57 21.37
CA GLU A 425 28.34 15.29 22.41
C GLU A 425 27.36 16.30 21.72
N PRO A 426 26.32 16.82 22.43
CA PRO A 426 25.02 17.10 21.79
C PRO A 426 24.77 18.56 21.35
N SER A 427 23.78 18.73 20.47
CA SER A 427 23.05 19.98 20.23
C SER A 427 21.80 20.07 21.10
N THR A 428 21.52 21.25 21.66
CA THR A 428 20.42 21.51 22.61
C THR A 428 19.07 21.77 21.95
N GLU A 429 18.01 21.65 22.75
CA GLU A 429 16.65 22.11 22.46
C GLU A 429 16.60 23.63 22.16
N GLU A 430 15.70 24.04 21.25
CA GLU A 430 14.98 25.32 21.37
C GLU A 430 13.49 25.06 21.13
N ALA A 431 12.68 25.09 22.18
CA ALA A 431 11.23 25.05 22.09
C ALA A 431 10.71 26.47 21.80
N MET A 432 10.06 26.68 20.65
CA MET A 432 9.41 27.95 20.34
C MET A 432 8.08 28.10 21.06
N THR A 433 7.87 29.26 21.68
CA THR A 433 6.65 29.63 22.40
C THR A 433 5.75 30.49 21.51
N GLU A 434 4.58 29.98 21.15
CA GLU A 434 3.51 30.78 20.53
C GLU A 434 2.84 31.68 21.59
N GLU A 435 2.69 32.98 21.29
CA GLU A 435 2.03 33.93 22.18
C GLU A 435 0.50 33.92 21.99
N SER A 436 -0.23 33.92 23.10
CA SER A 436 -1.68 34.10 23.09
C SER A 436 -2.06 35.54 22.73
N SER A 437 -2.61 35.75 21.54
CA SER A 437 -3.22 37.04 21.18
C SER A 437 -4.70 37.06 21.54
N THR A 438 -5.06 37.82 22.57
CA THR A 438 -6.45 38.05 23.00
C THR A 438 -7.13 39.13 22.16
N VAL A 439 -8.36 38.88 21.71
CA VAL A 439 -9.27 39.91 21.19
C VAL A 439 -10.53 39.94 22.05
N GLU A 440 -10.82 41.11 22.64
CA GLU A 440 -12.11 41.40 23.27
C GLU A 440 -13.08 41.94 22.22
N GLU A 441 -14.33 41.48 22.23
CA GLU A 441 -15.47 42.35 21.90
C GLU A 441 -16.67 41.99 22.79
N ALA A 442 -17.63 42.91 22.93
CA ALA A 442 -18.46 43.04 24.12
C ALA A 442 -19.92 42.55 23.99
N THR A 443 -20.58 42.48 25.13
CA THR A 443 -22.01 42.21 25.36
C THR A 443 -22.93 43.34 24.91
N GLU A 444 -24.17 43.01 24.50
CA GLU A 444 -25.43 43.44 25.18
C GLU A 444 -26.72 42.99 24.43
N GLU A 445 -27.69 42.45 25.19
CA GLU A 445 -29.16 42.71 25.16
C GLU A 445 -30.03 42.49 23.87
N GLU A 446 -31.33 42.12 23.93
CA GLU A 446 -32.24 41.61 24.98
C GLU A 446 -33.48 40.89 24.32
N SER A 447 -34.53 40.59 25.11
CA SER A 447 -35.89 40.09 24.77
C SER A 447 -36.05 38.61 24.38
N THR A 448 -36.97 37.74 24.88
CA THR A 448 -38.07 37.69 25.90
C THR A 448 -39.47 37.38 25.32
N GLU A 449 -40.06 36.27 25.80
CA GLU A 449 -41.47 35.86 25.68
C GLU A 449 -41.95 35.52 24.23
N GLU A 450 -42.95 34.65 24.01
CA GLU A 450 -44.11 34.27 24.85
C GLU A 450 -44.37 32.74 24.89
N VAL A 451 -45.26 32.29 25.79
CA VAL A 451 -45.59 30.87 26.06
C VAL A 451 -47.02 30.55 25.61
N VAL A 452 -47.24 29.38 24.99
CA VAL A 452 -48.58 28.76 24.84
C VAL A 452 -48.53 27.28 25.16
N THR A 453 -49.54 26.79 25.91
CA THR A 453 -49.67 25.42 26.42
C THR A 453 -51.05 24.84 26.15
N GLU A 454 -51.13 23.64 25.57
CA GLU A 454 -52.22 22.65 25.73
C GLU A 454 -51.51 21.27 25.69
N GLU A 455 -51.35 20.58 26.84
CA GLU A 455 -52.28 19.63 27.49
C GLU A 455 -52.42 18.26 26.77
N GLU A 456 -52.19 17.19 27.54
CA GLU A 456 -52.32 15.78 27.12
C GLU A 456 -53.80 15.30 27.07
N PRO A 457 -54.05 14.02 26.76
CA PRO A 457 -54.35 13.16 27.91
C PRO A 457 -53.65 11.78 27.93
N THR A 458 -53.45 11.31 29.17
CA THR A 458 -52.88 10.02 29.61
C THR A 458 -53.77 8.80 29.39
N GLU A 459 -53.16 7.61 29.24
CA GLU A 459 -53.39 6.34 30.00
C GLU A 459 -52.50 5.22 29.37
N GLU A 460 -51.56 4.61 30.11
CA GLU A 460 -51.67 3.32 30.83
C GLU A 460 -52.00 2.08 29.95
N GLU A 461 -51.38 0.89 30.09
CA GLU A 461 -50.13 0.42 30.75
C GLU A 461 -49.82 -1.02 30.23
N THR A 462 -48.56 -1.49 30.27
CA THR A 462 -48.11 -2.88 29.98
C THR A 462 -48.24 -3.37 28.51
N THR A 463 -47.53 -4.38 28.01
CA THR A 463 -46.75 -5.48 28.63
C THR A 463 -45.34 -5.66 28.07
N GLU A 464 -44.53 -6.44 28.79
CA GLU A 464 -43.18 -6.90 28.41
C GLU A 464 -43.14 -7.60 27.03
N ALA A 465 -41.99 -7.52 26.37
CA ALA A 465 -41.62 -8.36 25.22
C ALA A 465 -40.12 -8.69 25.29
N GLU A 466 -39.78 -9.95 25.56
CA GLU A 466 -38.42 -10.46 25.36
C GLU A 466 -38.10 -10.47 23.85
N ILE A 467 -36.95 -9.92 23.46
CA ILE A 467 -36.46 -10.01 22.08
C ILE A 467 -35.53 -11.22 21.98
N ASP A 468 -35.94 -12.20 21.17
CA ASP A 468 -35.25 -13.49 20.99
C ASP A 468 -33.99 -13.35 20.12
N THR A 469 -32.84 -13.14 20.75
CA THR A 469 -31.53 -13.07 20.08
C THR A 469 -30.87 -14.46 19.96
N ALA A 470 -31.48 -15.38 19.22
CA ALA A 470 -31.01 -16.78 19.12
C ALA A 470 -31.11 -17.42 17.71
N GLN A 471 -30.63 -16.75 16.64
CA GLN A 471 -30.54 -17.39 15.31
C GLN A 471 -29.23 -17.24 14.51
N GLU A 472 -28.29 -16.35 14.84
CA GLU A 472 -27.06 -16.19 14.03
C GLU A 472 -25.93 -17.19 14.36
N SER A 473 -26.05 -17.95 15.46
CA SER A 473 -25.03 -18.93 15.90
C SER A 473 -25.00 -20.23 15.08
N GLU A 474 -26.05 -20.56 14.32
CA GLU A 474 -26.11 -21.79 13.51
C GLU A 474 -25.36 -21.69 12.17
N GLN A 475 -25.09 -20.48 11.64
CA GLN A 475 -24.44 -20.33 10.34
C GLN A 475 -22.90 -20.41 10.43
N ALA A 476 -22.28 -19.77 11.43
CA ALA A 476 -20.84 -19.87 11.67
C ALA A 476 -20.38 -21.28 12.13
N THR A 477 -21.28 -22.04 12.77
CA THR A 477 -21.02 -23.43 13.17
C THR A 477 -21.11 -24.42 11.99
N ALA A 478 -21.77 -24.05 10.89
CA ALA A 478 -21.83 -24.88 9.68
C ALA A 478 -20.50 -24.89 8.88
N GLU A 479 -19.87 -23.73 8.68
CA GLU A 479 -18.63 -23.62 7.89
C GLU A 479 -17.41 -24.21 8.61
N SER A 480 -17.33 -24.01 9.92
CA SER A 480 -16.33 -24.66 10.78
C SER A 480 -16.48 -26.18 10.80
N SER A 481 -17.73 -26.70 10.81
CA SER A 481 -18.01 -28.15 10.69
C SER A 481 -17.59 -28.73 9.33
N ASN A 482 -17.88 -28.03 8.23
CA ASN A 482 -17.42 -28.42 6.89
C ASN A 482 -15.88 -28.46 6.80
N THR A 483 -15.20 -27.48 7.39
CA THR A 483 -13.73 -27.41 7.43
C THR A 483 -13.14 -28.59 8.21
N LEU A 484 -13.71 -28.92 9.37
CA LEU A 484 -13.31 -30.09 10.18
C LEU A 484 -13.56 -31.43 9.45
N LEU A 485 -14.66 -31.54 8.70
CA LEU A 485 -14.94 -32.71 7.85
C LEU A 485 -13.93 -32.87 6.70
N ILE A 486 -13.54 -31.78 6.04
CA ILE A 486 -12.52 -31.78 4.98
C ILE A 486 -11.16 -32.21 5.54
N ILE A 487 -10.72 -31.62 6.65
CA ILE A 487 -9.47 -31.99 7.33
C ILE A 487 -9.51 -33.48 7.76
N GLY A 488 -10.61 -33.93 8.36
CA GLY A 488 -10.80 -35.33 8.74
C GLY A 488 -10.73 -36.30 7.54
N ALA A 489 -11.33 -35.94 6.40
CA ALA A 489 -11.28 -36.73 5.18
C ALA A 489 -9.84 -36.81 4.60
N VAL A 490 -9.09 -35.71 4.59
CA VAL A 490 -7.68 -35.69 4.15
C VAL A 490 -6.81 -36.55 5.06
N VAL A 491 -6.97 -36.46 6.38
CA VAL A 491 -6.22 -37.30 7.34
C VAL A 491 -6.53 -38.79 7.14
N LEU A 492 -7.80 -39.16 6.95
CA LEU A 492 -8.19 -40.55 6.67
C LEU A 492 -7.62 -41.06 5.34
N LEU A 493 -7.56 -40.21 4.30
CA LEU A 493 -6.97 -40.56 3.01
C LEU A 493 -5.45 -40.80 3.12
N ILE A 494 -4.73 -39.94 3.86
CA ILE A 494 -3.31 -40.11 4.17
C ILE A 494 -3.07 -41.42 4.93
N LEU A 495 -3.86 -41.71 5.96
CA LEU A 495 -3.78 -42.97 6.72
C LEU A 495 -4.08 -44.21 5.87
N ALA A 496 -4.99 -44.11 4.89
CA ALA A 496 -5.28 -45.17 3.94
C ALA A 496 -4.10 -45.41 2.97
N VAL A 497 -3.46 -44.36 2.46
CA VAL A 497 -2.26 -44.44 1.62
C VAL A 497 -1.09 -45.07 2.40
N ILE A 498 -0.82 -44.61 3.62
CA ILE A 498 0.21 -45.19 4.50
C ILE A 498 -0.08 -46.69 4.75
N SER A 499 -1.33 -47.05 5.02
CA SER A 499 -1.74 -48.45 5.21
C SER A 499 -1.53 -49.30 3.95
N ALA A 500 -1.85 -48.77 2.77
CA ALA A 500 -1.63 -49.45 1.50
C ALA A 500 -0.13 -49.66 1.21
N VAL A 501 0.72 -48.66 1.49
CA VAL A 501 2.18 -48.75 1.37
C VAL A 501 2.75 -49.80 2.33
N VAL A 502 2.32 -49.81 3.60
CA VAL A 502 2.74 -50.83 4.58
C VAL A 502 2.31 -52.24 4.17
N LEU A 503 1.12 -52.39 3.57
CA LEU A 503 0.65 -53.69 3.04
C LEU A 503 1.39 -54.12 1.77
N PHE A 504 1.80 -53.18 0.91
CA PHE A 504 2.62 -53.46 -0.27
C PHE A 504 4.02 -53.96 0.11
N PHE A 505 4.69 -53.28 1.06
CA PHE A 505 5.98 -53.74 1.59
C PHE A 505 5.91 -55.01 2.43
N ARG A 506 4.73 -55.38 2.97
CA ARG A 506 4.48 -56.68 3.62
C ARG A 506 4.16 -57.84 2.65
N ARG A 507 4.13 -57.60 1.33
CA ARG A 507 3.81 -58.61 0.29
C ARG A 507 4.98 -58.93 -0.66
N LYS A 508 6.19 -58.47 -0.36
CA LYS A 508 7.44 -58.83 -1.06
C LYS A 508 8.37 -59.67 -0.18
#